data_AF-A0AA38RQ35-F1
#
_entry.id   AF-A0AA38RQ35-F1
#
_cell.length_a   1.000
_cell.length_b   1.000
_cell.length_c   1.000
_cell.angle_alpha   90.00
_cell.angle_beta   90.00
_cell.angle_gamma   90.00
#
_symmetry.space_group_name_H-M   'P 1'
#
loop_
_entity.id
_entity.type
_entity.pdbx_description
1 polymer ?
#
loop_
_entity_poly.entity_id
_entity_poly.type
_entity_poly.pdbx_seq_one_letter_code
_entity_poly.pdbx_strand_id
1 'polypeptide(L)'
;MNGTGSHAFLHSFSHLIAHPEFIKHQDYNSAFIHPLLIALMAYAMGGPVRMTDARGKDTQPISVNAQDNMLHIDNTPFREEYKILLGWEKGQVKGPTGQNFTFLPGTHKGNRLIRVDGQSQPWSTENDSLFITNESIDGVLGFQRDITGHEPRVVEVEYPDQPITVLFNAGSLVHHRYRNNDGNARSCVITAFHLASDHPGALIGSDTDEEPRSLADMLMGYQDGSDVGTFCSLLGAQAAAIEAKITEILDEGHHSTLVDTSRLTLSGQKLDTWRKTVINAPSATQIKFESGNFLSSAETSTSRELLVQKLAAAMSYDKHGLLDLIIYADGHEEIRKPARKSVWTMPRDKIAQVLPAWLPAVEGYKFSTADVEKPEVLRQKVQKLARLIRENFPSIDFAKESTDREEQKISSAHQLIVDLGESITRCEKVETYITTNLFLFLIIDQIIPSLDWASRHRVIATCAVFLRAYIASVLVVEKGYGI
;
A
#
# COMPACT_ATOMS: atom_id res chain seq x y z
N MET A 1 -2.66 5.87 24.62
CA MET A 1 -2.31 5.51 23.22
C MET A 1 -1.97 6.79 22.50
N ASN A 2 -0.69 7.01 22.19
CA ASN A 2 -0.22 8.17 21.41
C ASN A 2 -0.79 8.05 19.99
N GLY A 3 -1.31 9.14 19.43
CA GLY A 3 -2.04 9.18 18.14
C GLY A 3 -1.20 8.86 16.89
N THR A 4 -0.66 7.65 16.79
CA THR A 4 0.05 7.12 15.61
C THR A 4 -0.89 6.45 14.60
N GLY A 5 -2.19 6.39 14.91
CA GLY A 5 -3.20 5.84 14.03
C GLY A 5 -3.75 6.83 13.01
N SER A 6 -4.11 6.34 11.82
CA SER A 6 -4.81 7.13 10.80
C SER A 6 -6.23 6.58 10.62
N HIS A 7 -7.22 7.48 10.56
CA HIS A 7 -8.61 7.16 10.22
C HIS A 7 -8.89 7.61 8.78
N ALA A 8 -8.92 6.67 7.85
CA ALA A 8 -9.32 6.89 6.47
C ALA A 8 -10.68 6.20 6.21
N PHE A 9 -11.39 6.63 5.17
CA PHE A 9 -12.68 6.02 4.80
C PHE A 9 -12.56 4.51 4.51
N LEU A 10 -11.40 4.06 4.02
CA LEU A 10 -11.14 2.66 3.68
C LEU A 10 -10.86 1.76 4.88
N HIS A 11 -10.23 2.30 5.92
CA HIS A 11 -9.81 1.59 7.14
C HIS A 11 -9.18 2.57 8.14
N SER A 12 -9.20 2.15 9.41
CA SER A 12 -8.31 2.71 10.43
C SER A 12 -7.04 1.86 10.50
N PHE A 13 -5.88 2.49 10.69
CA PHE A 13 -4.58 1.84 10.65
C PHE A 13 -3.74 2.21 11.86
N SER A 14 -2.93 1.27 12.36
CA SER A 14 -1.87 1.48 13.35
C SER A 14 -0.54 0.94 12.84
N HIS A 15 0.53 1.72 12.99
CA HIS A 15 1.88 1.38 12.54
C HIS A 15 2.64 0.58 13.60
N LEU A 16 2.31 -0.70 13.75
CA LEU A 16 2.84 -1.57 14.81
C LEU A 16 4.37 -1.74 14.75
N ILE A 17 4.97 -1.62 13.56
CA ILE A 17 6.44 -1.72 13.41
C ILE A 17 7.20 -0.61 14.17
N ALA A 18 6.53 0.51 14.47
CA ALA A 18 7.10 1.58 15.30
C ALA A 18 6.97 1.31 16.81
N HIS A 19 6.47 0.13 17.18
CA HIS A 19 6.18 -0.32 18.54
C HIS A 19 6.81 -1.70 18.76
N PRO A 20 8.16 -1.81 18.81
CA PRO A 20 8.84 -3.10 18.98
C PRO A 20 8.43 -3.82 20.26
N GLU A 21 8.03 -3.10 21.31
CA GLU A 21 7.46 -3.65 22.54
C GLU A 21 6.20 -4.48 22.30
N PHE A 22 5.37 -4.07 21.34
CA PHE A 22 4.18 -4.81 20.93
C PHE A 22 4.60 -6.09 20.18
N ILE A 23 5.53 -5.97 19.22
CA ILE A 23 5.97 -7.13 18.42
C ILE A 23 6.67 -8.18 19.29
N LYS A 24 7.43 -7.77 20.31
CA LYS A 24 8.14 -8.69 21.24
C LYS A 24 7.26 -9.25 22.36
N HIS A 25 6.02 -8.81 22.50
CA HIS A 25 5.20 -9.15 23.66
C HIS A 25 4.79 -10.63 23.67
N GLN A 26 5.20 -11.37 24.70
CA GLN A 26 5.06 -12.83 24.76
C GLN A 26 3.60 -13.32 24.77
N ASP A 27 2.66 -12.54 25.32
CA ASP A 27 1.26 -12.94 25.40
C ASP A 27 0.56 -13.09 24.03
N TYR A 28 1.07 -12.45 22.97
CA TYR A 28 0.38 -12.41 21.68
C TYR A 28 1.30 -12.45 20.45
N ASN A 29 2.62 -12.31 20.60
CA ASN A 29 3.54 -12.34 19.45
C ASN A 29 3.49 -13.66 18.67
N SER A 30 3.19 -14.77 19.34
CA SER A 30 3.03 -16.09 18.74
C SER A 30 1.94 -16.13 17.67
N ALA A 31 0.99 -15.19 17.67
CA ALA A 31 -0.04 -15.12 16.63
C ALA A 31 0.50 -14.64 15.27
N PHE A 32 1.66 -13.98 15.22
CA PHE A 32 2.21 -13.40 13.98
C PHE A 32 3.74 -13.58 13.79
N ILE A 33 4.46 -14.06 14.80
CA ILE A 33 5.89 -14.42 14.73
C ILE A 33 6.22 -15.71 15.49
N HIS A 34 5.33 -16.72 15.49
CA HIS A 34 5.65 -18.03 16.04
C HIS A 34 6.89 -18.64 15.33
N PRO A 35 7.80 -19.33 16.04
CA PRO A 35 8.97 -19.98 15.43
C PRO A 35 8.63 -20.91 14.25
N LEU A 36 7.50 -21.61 14.31
CA LEU A 36 7.00 -22.43 13.17
C LEU A 36 6.75 -21.59 11.91
N LEU A 37 6.11 -20.42 12.04
CA LEU A 37 5.85 -19.54 10.90
C LEU A 37 7.16 -18.99 10.33
N ILE A 38 8.09 -18.60 11.21
CA ILE A 38 9.43 -18.13 10.83
C ILE A 38 10.18 -19.22 10.07
N ALA A 39 10.19 -20.46 10.58
CA ALA A 39 10.84 -21.60 9.95
C ALA A 39 10.27 -21.90 8.55
N LEU A 40 8.93 -21.92 8.42
CA LEU A 40 8.27 -22.17 7.14
C LEU A 40 8.59 -21.09 6.10
N MET A 41 8.58 -19.81 6.50
CA MET A 41 8.97 -18.71 5.63
C MET A 41 10.44 -18.80 5.23
N ALA A 42 11.34 -18.95 6.20
CA ALA A 42 12.78 -19.03 5.94
C ALA A 42 13.14 -20.21 5.03
N TYR A 43 12.49 -21.36 5.22
CA TYR A 43 12.66 -22.52 4.34
C TYR A 43 12.17 -22.22 2.92
N ALA A 44 10.98 -21.60 2.78
CA ALA A 44 10.41 -21.29 1.47
C ALA A 44 11.23 -20.24 0.70
N MET A 45 11.74 -19.23 1.40
CA MET A 45 12.52 -18.13 0.83
C MET A 45 14.01 -18.49 0.64
N GLY A 46 14.48 -19.57 1.28
CA GLY A 46 15.85 -20.07 1.12
C GLY A 46 16.90 -19.37 1.99
N GLY A 47 16.52 -18.72 3.09
CA GLY A 47 17.47 -18.03 3.97
C GLY A 47 16.83 -17.33 5.17
N PRO A 48 17.65 -16.65 6.00
CA PRO A 48 17.17 -15.82 7.09
C PRO A 48 16.18 -14.75 6.59
N VAL A 49 15.09 -14.60 7.33
CA VAL A 49 14.03 -13.63 7.02
C VAL A 49 14.07 -12.47 8.00
N ARG A 50 13.60 -11.32 7.55
CA ARG A 50 13.40 -10.13 8.38
C ARG A 50 11.97 -9.62 8.23
N MET A 51 11.46 -8.96 9.26
CA MET A 51 10.21 -8.24 9.20
C MET A 51 10.42 -6.87 8.56
N THR A 52 9.56 -6.49 7.62
CA THR A 52 9.70 -5.25 6.81
C THR A 52 8.55 -4.28 7.05
N ASP A 53 7.38 -4.78 7.43
CA ASP A 53 6.21 -4.01 7.83
C ASP A 53 5.43 -4.79 8.88
N ALA A 54 4.80 -4.05 9.80
CA ALA A 54 3.84 -4.59 10.76
C ALA A 54 2.77 -3.55 11.02
N ARG A 55 1.51 -3.96 10.86
CA ARG A 55 0.37 -3.05 10.91
C ARG A 55 -0.90 -3.69 11.43
N GLY A 56 -1.61 -2.93 12.26
CA GLY A 56 -2.97 -3.22 12.66
C GLY A 56 -3.95 -2.47 11.77
N LYS A 57 -5.04 -3.13 11.36
CA LYS A 57 -6.09 -2.52 10.54
C LYS A 57 -7.48 -2.88 11.06
N ASP A 58 -8.31 -1.86 11.24
CA ASP A 58 -9.74 -2.01 11.44
C ASP A 58 -10.47 -1.56 10.18
N THR A 59 -11.47 -2.31 9.76
CA THR A 59 -12.15 -2.06 8.50
C THR A 59 -13.64 -2.31 8.59
N GLN A 60 -14.43 -1.38 8.07
CA GLN A 60 -15.87 -1.55 7.86
C GLN A 60 -16.14 -2.30 6.54
N PRO A 61 -17.25 -3.04 6.42
CA PRO A 61 -17.77 -3.53 5.14
C PRO A 61 -17.84 -2.39 4.12
N ILE A 62 -17.17 -2.56 2.99
CA ILE A 62 -17.14 -1.59 1.90
C ILE A 62 -16.70 -2.27 0.60
N SER A 63 -17.50 -2.11 -0.45
CA SER A 63 -17.12 -2.38 -1.83
C SER A 63 -16.37 -1.18 -2.39
N VAL A 64 -15.12 -1.37 -2.81
CA VAL A 64 -14.27 -0.27 -3.31
C VAL A 64 -13.08 -0.78 -4.12
N ASN A 65 -12.83 -0.12 -5.25
CA ASN A 65 -11.59 -0.19 -6.00
C ASN A 65 -10.72 1.02 -5.64
N ALA A 66 -9.82 0.79 -4.68
CA ALA A 66 -8.83 1.75 -4.22
C ALA A 66 -7.46 1.09 -4.11
N GLN A 67 -6.40 1.91 -4.07
CA GLN A 67 -5.03 1.45 -3.94
C GLN A 67 -4.88 0.43 -2.80
N ASP A 68 -4.18 -0.69 -3.06
CA ASP A 68 -3.93 -1.80 -2.12
C ASP A 68 -5.20 -2.49 -1.58
N ASN A 69 -6.34 -2.38 -2.29
CA ASN A 69 -7.64 -2.91 -1.89
C ASN A 69 -8.37 -3.65 -3.02
N MET A 70 -7.68 -4.03 -4.08
CA MET A 70 -8.25 -4.71 -5.24
C MET A 70 -7.76 -6.16 -5.33
N LEU A 71 -8.16 -6.91 -6.35
CA LEU A 71 -7.50 -8.16 -6.71
C LEU A 71 -6.11 -7.84 -7.30
N HIS A 72 -5.06 -8.28 -6.62
CA HIS A 72 -3.69 -7.88 -6.93
C HIS A 72 -2.65 -8.93 -6.50
N ILE A 73 -1.41 -8.70 -6.93
CA ILE A 73 -0.19 -9.15 -6.23
C ILE A 73 0.47 -7.93 -5.61
N ASP A 74 1.24 -8.09 -4.53
CA ASP A 74 1.94 -6.96 -3.94
C ASP A 74 3.07 -6.43 -4.85
N ASN A 75 3.38 -5.14 -4.71
CA ASN A 75 4.28 -4.37 -5.57
C ASN A 75 5.78 -4.68 -5.32
N THR A 76 6.18 -5.95 -5.37
CA THR A 76 7.56 -6.43 -5.22
C THR A 76 7.97 -7.41 -6.35
N PRO A 77 8.07 -6.97 -7.62
CA PRO A 77 8.32 -7.87 -8.77
C PRO A 77 9.63 -8.61 -8.74
N PHE A 78 10.61 -8.01 -8.09
CA PHE A 78 12.00 -8.42 -8.13
C PHE A 78 12.48 -8.96 -6.78
N ARG A 79 11.56 -9.12 -5.83
CA ARG A 79 11.85 -9.56 -4.45
C ARG A 79 10.73 -10.46 -3.96
N GLU A 80 11.09 -11.50 -3.23
CA GLU A 80 10.10 -12.31 -2.55
C GLU A 80 9.57 -11.58 -1.32
N GLU A 81 8.25 -11.51 -1.20
CA GLU A 81 7.57 -10.97 -0.02
C GLU A 81 6.57 -11.99 0.49
N TYR A 82 6.73 -12.39 1.75
CA TYR A 82 5.74 -13.19 2.46
C TYR A 82 4.96 -12.31 3.42
N LYS A 83 3.66 -12.59 3.57
CA LYS A 83 2.81 -11.93 4.55
C LYS A 83 2.13 -12.94 5.45
N ILE A 84 2.03 -12.57 6.72
CA ILE A 84 1.14 -13.21 7.69
C ILE A 84 -0.04 -12.26 7.92
N LEU A 85 -1.25 -12.79 7.77
CA LEU A 85 -2.50 -12.10 8.07
C LEU A 85 -3.19 -12.83 9.20
N LEU A 86 -3.32 -12.17 10.35
CA LEU A 86 -4.23 -12.59 11.41
C LEU A 86 -5.51 -11.75 11.30
N GLY A 87 -6.66 -12.37 11.07
CA GLY A 87 -7.95 -11.68 10.86
C GLY A 87 -9.06 -12.21 11.76
N TRP A 88 -9.89 -11.31 12.28
CA TRP A 88 -11.04 -11.63 13.12
C TRP A 88 -12.15 -10.57 12.98
N GLU A 89 -13.37 -10.93 13.39
CA GLU A 89 -14.46 -9.98 13.54
C GLU A 89 -14.17 -9.03 14.72
N LYS A 90 -14.29 -7.71 14.49
CA LYS A 90 -13.86 -6.70 15.45
C LYS A 90 -14.61 -6.85 16.79
N GLY A 91 -13.84 -7.03 17.86
CA GLY A 91 -14.36 -7.19 19.22
C GLY A 91 -14.87 -8.61 19.54
N GLN A 92 -14.64 -9.59 18.66
CA GLN A 92 -15.06 -10.97 18.83
C GLN A 92 -13.89 -11.95 18.69
N VAL A 93 -14.01 -13.14 19.28
CA VAL A 93 -13.07 -14.25 19.07
C VAL A 93 -13.63 -15.17 17.97
N LYS A 94 -13.83 -14.59 16.78
CA LYS A 94 -14.46 -15.22 15.61
C LYS A 94 -13.77 -14.77 14.34
N GLY A 95 -13.83 -15.58 13.30
CA GLY A 95 -13.30 -15.20 12.00
C GLY A 95 -14.15 -14.11 11.35
N PRO A 96 -13.63 -13.44 10.30
CA PRO A 96 -14.42 -12.47 9.56
C PRO A 96 -15.66 -13.13 8.92
N THR A 97 -16.79 -12.44 8.97
CA THR A 97 -18.09 -12.86 8.39
C THR A 97 -18.36 -12.23 7.01
N GLY A 98 -17.36 -11.52 6.49
CA GLY A 98 -17.36 -10.77 5.24
C GLY A 98 -16.01 -10.11 5.07
N GLN A 99 -15.71 -9.64 3.85
CA GLN A 99 -14.37 -9.18 3.50
C GLN A 99 -13.25 -10.16 3.83
N ASN A 100 -13.49 -11.44 3.52
CA ASN A 100 -12.55 -12.53 3.75
C ASN A 100 -11.29 -12.39 2.88
N PHE A 101 -10.24 -13.12 3.23
CA PHE A 101 -9.08 -13.26 2.35
C PHE A 101 -9.47 -14.17 1.18
N THR A 102 -9.27 -13.70 -0.04
CA THR A 102 -9.50 -14.46 -1.27
C THR A 102 -8.21 -14.57 -2.05
N PHE A 103 -7.95 -15.73 -2.63
CA PHE A 103 -6.76 -15.95 -3.44
C PHE A 103 -7.02 -16.96 -4.57
N LEU A 104 -6.13 -16.95 -5.55
CA LEU A 104 -6.16 -17.87 -6.69
C LEU A 104 -4.97 -18.85 -6.55
N PRO A 105 -5.20 -20.11 -6.13
CA PRO A 105 -4.14 -21.09 -5.93
C PRO A 105 -3.21 -21.26 -7.14
N GLY A 106 -1.93 -21.54 -6.91
CA GLY A 106 -0.95 -21.78 -7.98
C GLY A 106 -0.43 -20.52 -8.69
N THR A 107 -1.12 -19.38 -8.62
CA THR A 107 -0.73 -18.16 -9.36
C THR A 107 0.65 -17.61 -8.98
N HIS A 108 1.14 -17.93 -7.78
CA HIS A 108 2.50 -17.61 -7.31
C HIS A 108 3.64 -18.16 -8.19
N LYS A 109 3.35 -19.06 -9.14
CA LYS A 109 4.37 -19.67 -10.02
C LYS A 109 4.77 -18.83 -11.25
N GLY A 110 4.24 -17.63 -11.47
CA GLY A 110 4.69 -16.80 -12.61
C GLY A 110 3.65 -15.90 -13.30
N ASN A 111 2.62 -15.46 -12.60
CA ASN A 111 1.57 -14.57 -13.12
C ASN A 111 1.97 -13.09 -13.28
N ARG A 112 3.26 -12.73 -13.17
CA ARG A 112 3.70 -11.33 -13.12
C ARG A 112 4.23 -10.86 -14.47
N LEU A 113 3.72 -9.72 -14.92
CA LEU A 113 4.24 -9.06 -16.12
C LEU A 113 5.50 -8.27 -15.78
N ILE A 114 6.64 -8.70 -16.33
CA ILE A 114 7.90 -7.95 -16.28
C ILE A 114 8.24 -7.53 -17.70
N ARG A 115 8.38 -6.21 -17.90
CA ARG A 115 8.73 -5.59 -19.18
C ARG A 115 10.24 -5.41 -19.24
N VAL A 116 10.76 -5.18 -20.45
CA VAL A 116 12.16 -4.78 -20.68
C VAL A 116 12.18 -3.46 -21.42
N ASP A 117 13.08 -2.56 -21.03
CA ASP A 117 13.29 -1.30 -21.73
C ASP A 117 14.24 -1.45 -22.94
N GLY A 118 14.52 -0.33 -23.63
CA GLY A 118 15.44 -0.32 -24.79
C GLY A 118 16.89 -0.68 -24.47
N GLN A 119 17.27 -0.75 -23.18
CA GLN A 119 18.57 -1.19 -22.69
C GLN A 119 18.52 -2.60 -22.08
N SER A 120 17.42 -3.34 -22.31
CA SER A 120 17.16 -4.67 -21.72
C SER A 120 17.12 -4.68 -20.20
N GLN A 121 16.84 -3.54 -19.56
CA GLN A 121 16.62 -3.48 -18.12
C GLN A 121 15.18 -3.85 -17.79
N PRO A 122 14.94 -4.77 -16.85
CA PRO A 122 13.60 -5.18 -16.48
C PRO A 122 12.91 -4.12 -15.62
N TRP A 123 11.62 -3.91 -15.85
CA TRP A 123 10.77 -3.02 -15.05
C TRP A 123 9.32 -3.49 -15.07
N SER A 124 8.55 -3.07 -14.06
CA SER A 124 7.12 -3.35 -13.91
C SER A 124 6.44 -2.07 -13.44
N THR A 125 5.11 -2.01 -13.48
CA THR A 125 4.36 -0.95 -12.79
C THR A 125 3.38 -1.48 -11.75
N GLU A 126 2.84 -0.58 -10.94
CA GLU A 126 1.77 -0.92 -9.98
C GLU A 126 0.53 -1.46 -10.71
N ASN A 127 0.19 -0.94 -11.89
CA ASN A 127 -0.92 -1.46 -12.70
C ASN A 127 -0.68 -2.88 -13.23
N ASP A 128 0.57 -3.26 -13.54
CA ASP A 128 0.92 -4.62 -13.96
C ASP A 128 0.65 -5.67 -12.85
N SER A 129 0.34 -5.21 -11.63
CA SER A 129 0.03 -6.05 -10.47
C SER A 129 -1.46 -6.12 -10.14
N LEU A 130 -2.35 -5.53 -10.97
CA LEU A 130 -3.80 -5.45 -10.74
C LEU A 130 -4.60 -6.35 -11.69
N PHE A 131 -5.65 -6.99 -11.16
CA PHE A 131 -6.52 -7.93 -11.89
C PHE A 131 -8.00 -7.56 -11.75
N ILE A 132 -8.35 -6.36 -12.22
CA ILE A 132 -9.67 -5.73 -12.00
C ILE A 132 -10.54 -5.63 -13.27
N THR A 133 -10.10 -6.23 -14.38
CA THR A 133 -10.86 -6.28 -15.63
C THR A 133 -11.20 -7.72 -15.98
N ASN A 134 -12.23 -7.93 -16.82
CA ASN A 134 -12.55 -9.27 -17.32
C ASN A 134 -11.32 -9.93 -17.97
N GLU A 135 -10.61 -9.19 -18.83
CA GLU A 135 -9.42 -9.69 -19.52
C GLU A 135 -8.30 -10.10 -18.55
N SER A 136 -7.98 -9.27 -17.56
CA SER A 136 -6.94 -9.59 -16.57
C SER A 136 -7.30 -10.80 -15.70
N ILE A 137 -8.58 -10.93 -15.31
CA ILE A 137 -9.06 -12.09 -14.54
C ILE A 137 -9.01 -13.36 -15.39
N ASP A 138 -9.48 -13.30 -16.65
CA ASP A 138 -9.45 -14.44 -17.56
C ASP A 138 -8.02 -14.87 -17.87
N GLY A 139 -7.09 -13.91 -18.02
CA GLY A 139 -5.67 -14.18 -18.17
C GLY A 139 -5.08 -14.95 -17.00
N VAL A 140 -5.36 -14.53 -15.75
CA VAL A 140 -4.86 -15.23 -14.55
C VAL A 140 -5.50 -16.60 -14.38
N LEU A 141 -6.80 -16.75 -14.65
CA LEU A 141 -7.47 -18.05 -14.57
C LEU A 141 -6.93 -19.00 -15.67
N GLY A 142 -6.67 -18.47 -16.87
CA GLY A 142 -5.99 -19.21 -17.95
C GLY A 142 -4.60 -19.69 -17.52
N PHE A 143 -3.78 -18.79 -16.97
CA PHE A 143 -2.47 -19.13 -16.41
C PHE A 143 -2.57 -20.21 -15.33
N GLN A 144 -3.52 -20.08 -14.40
CA GLN A 144 -3.74 -21.05 -13.34
C GLN A 144 -4.07 -22.44 -13.90
N ARG A 145 -4.91 -22.52 -14.93
CA ARG A 145 -5.19 -23.78 -15.62
C ARG A 145 -3.92 -24.38 -16.23
N ASP A 146 -3.14 -23.57 -16.92
CA ASP A 146 -1.94 -24.02 -17.63
C ASP A 146 -0.87 -24.56 -16.66
N ILE A 147 -0.68 -23.91 -15.51
CA ILE A 147 0.33 -24.31 -14.52
C ILE A 147 -0.13 -25.39 -13.53
N THR A 148 -1.45 -25.57 -13.33
CA THR A 148 -1.98 -26.61 -12.43
C THR A 148 -2.47 -27.85 -13.16
N GLY A 149 -2.79 -27.77 -14.45
CA GLY A 149 -3.43 -28.84 -15.21
C GLY A 149 -4.88 -29.11 -14.77
N HIS A 150 -5.50 -28.20 -14.01
CA HIS A 150 -6.83 -28.36 -13.45
C HIS A 150 -7.72 -27.16 -13.77
N GLU A 151 -9.03 -27.32 -13.57
CA GLU A 151 -9.97 -26.21 -13.69
C GLU A 151 -9.58 -25.07 -12.72
N PRO A 152 -9.68 -23.80 -13.18
CA PRO A 152 -9.38 -22.66 -12.35
C PRO A 152 -10.25 -22.61 -11.08
N ARG A 153 -9.65 -22.16 -9.98
CA ARG A 153 -10.29 -22.04 -8.67
C ARG A 153 -10.00 -20.68 -8.04
N VAL A 154 -11.02 -20.15 -7.41
CA VAL A 154 -10.94 -18.99 -6.52
C VAL A 154 -11.32 -19.47 -5.12
N VAL A 155 -10.48 -19.23 -4.13
CA VAL A 155 -10.72 -19.64 -2.74
C VAL A 155 -11.05 -18.42 -1.91
N GLU A 156 -12.18 -18.44 -1.21
CA GLU A 156 -12.51 -17.45 -0.18
C GLU A 156 -12.37 -18.09 1.20
N VAL A 157 -11.45 -17.58 2.02
CA VAL A 157 -11.18 -18.11 3.36
C VAL A 157 -12.24 -17.61 4.35
N GLU A 158 -13.46 -18.09 4.20
CA GLU A 158 -14.59 -17.87 5.09
C GLU A 158 -14.53 -18.91 6.23
N TYR A 159 -14.16 -18.47 7.44
CA TYR A 159 -14.03 -19.35 8.62
C TYR A 159 -14.58 -18.66 9.88
N PRO A 160 -15.90 -18.48 10.00
CA PRO A 160 -16.50 -17.58 10.99
C PRO A 160 -16.36 -18.06 12.45
N ASP A 161 -16.12 -19.34 12.68
CA ASP A 161 -16.10 -19.91 14.03
C ASP A 161 -14.85 -19.51 14.82
N GLN A 162 -13.75 -19.17 14.16
CA GLN A 162 -12.48 -18.83 14.82
C GLN A 162 -11.68 -17.78 14.04
N PRO A 163 -10.85 -16.96 14.72
CA PRO A 163 -9.86 -16.12 14.05
C PRO A 163 -8.99 -16.92 13.08
N ILE A 164 -8.63 -16.30 11.95
CA ILE A 164 -7.89 -16.97 10.88
C ILE A 164 -6.48 -16.39 10.76
N THR A 165 -5.49 -17.27 10.63
CA THR A 165 -4.11 -16.91 10.26
C THR A 165 -3.80 -17.43 8.88
N VAL A 166 -3.29 -16.56 7.99
CA VAL A 166 -2.89 -16.93 6.62
C VAL A 166 -1.44 -16.52 6.40
N LEU A 167 -0.60 -17.47 5.99
CA LEU A 167 0.75 -17.24 5.49
C LEU A 167 0.79 -17.46 3.98
N PHE A 168 1.26 -16.49 3.20
CA PHE A 168 1.30 -16.58 1.74
C PHE A 168 2.41 -15.72 1.13
N ASN A 169 2.83 -16.10 -0.08
CA ASN A 169 3.76 -15.31 -0.90
C ASN A 169 2.98 -14.15 -1.55
N ALA A 170 3.06 -12.99 -0.93
CA ALA A 170 2.30 -11.80 -1.29
C ALA A 170 2.81 -11.15 -2.57
N GLY A 171 4.11 -11.28 -2.87
CA GLY A 171 4.75 -10.75 -4.09
C GLY A 171 4.36 -11.46 -5.39
N SER A 172 3.69 -12.61 -5.32
CA SER A 172 3.35 -13.43 -6.50
C SER A 172 1.97 -14.08 -6.47
N LEU A 173 1.38 -14.37 -5.30
CA LEU A 173 0.04 -14.96 -5.24
C LEU A 173 -1.02 -13.90 -5.54
N VAL A 174 -1.86 -14.11 -6.57
CA VAL A 174 -3.03 -13.23 -6.77
C VAL A 174 -3.95 -13.38 -5.57
N HIS A 175 -4.18 -12.29 -4.88
CA HIS A 175 -4.98 -12.25 -3.68
C HIS A 175 -5.75 -10.94 -3.56
N HIS A 176 -6.71 -10.94 -2.66
CA HIS A 176 -7.61 -9.83 -2.40
C HIS A 176 -8.12 -9.97 -0.97
N ARG A 177 -8.33 -8.84 -0.29
CA ARG A 177 -9.37 -8.79 0.74
C ARG A 177 -10.68 -8.58 0.01
N TYR A 178 -11.59 -9.55 -0.02
CA TYR A 178 -12.82 -9.48 -0.81
C TYR A 178 -13.70 -8.26 -0.47
N ARG A 179 -13.41 -7.09 -1.05
CA ARG A 179 -14.08 -5.82 -0.75
C ARG A 179 -15.54 -5.87 -1.20
N ASN A 180 -16.42 -6.18 -0.26
CA ASN A 180 -17.86 -6.18 -0.43
C ASN A 180 -18.53 -5.43 0.73
N ASN A 181 -19.82 -5.19 0.60
CA ASN A 181 -20.63 -4.51 1.61
C ASN A 181 -21.17 -5.47 2.68
N ASP A 182 -20.77 -6.75 2.63
CA ASP A 182 -21.33 -7.80 3.46
C ASP A 182 -20.50 -8.04 4.74
N GLY A 183 -21.14 -8.66 5.72
CA GLY A 183 -20.53 -9.05 6.99
C GLY A 183 -20.36 -7.89 7.98
N ASN A 184 -19.55 -8.14 9.01
CA ASN A 184 -19.30 -7.18 10.09
C ASN A 184 -17.95 -6.47 9.93
N ALA A 185 -17.73 -5.46 10.77
CA ALA A 185 -16.41 -4.83 10.90
C ALA A 185 -15.36 -5.88 11.28
N ARG A 186 -14.18 -5.82 10.65
CA ARG A 186 -13.08 -6.75 10.92
C ARG A 186 -11.86 -6.01 11.47
N SER A 187 -11.11 -6.71 12.29
CA SER A 187 -9.76 -6.33 12.73
C SER A 187 -8.73 -7.29 12.13
N CYS A 188 -7.53 -6.80 11.89
CA CYS A 188 -6.47 -7.60 11.29
C CYS A 188 -5.08 -7.10 11.68
N VAL A 189 -4.15 -8.01 11.94
CA VAL A 189 -2.71 -7.75 11.98
C VAL A 189 -2.10 -8.29 10.70
N ILE A 190 -1.27 -7.47 10.06
CA ILE A 190 -0.52 -7.82 8.85
C ILE A 190 0.96 -7.62 9.17
N THR A 191 1.76 -8.66 9.01
CA THR A 191 3.22 -8.58 9.05
C THR A 191 3.78 -9.02 7.70
N ALA A 192 4.78 -8.30 7.21
CA ALA A 192 5.45 -8.58 5.94
C ALA A 192 6.92 -8.92 6.19
N PHE A 193 7.45 -9.84 5.37
CA PHE A 193 8.79 -10.38 5.51
C PHE A 193 9.48 -10.48 4.15
N HIS A 194 10.78 -10.16 4.14
CA HIS A 194 11.69 -10.35 3.01
C HIS A 194 12.85 -11.25 3.44
N LEU A 195 13.60 -11.75 2.46
CA LEU A 195 14.95 -12.23 2.73
C LEU A 195 15.78 -11.09 3.32
N ALA A 196 16.60 -11.42 4.30
CA ALA A 196 17.47 -10.43 4.89
C ALA A 196 18.53 -9.89 3.91
N SER A 197 19.02 -10.75 3.00
CA SER A 197 19.98 -10.38 1.97
C SER A 197 19.46 -9.32 1.00
N ASP A 198 18.14 -9.25 0.79
CA ASP A 198 17.55 -8.40 -0.25
C ASP A 198 17.40 -6.95 0.21
N HIS A 199 17.50 -6.70 1.52
CA HIS A 199 17.27 -5.37 2.07
C HIS A 199 17.98 -5.20 3.43
N PRO A 200 19.29 -4.91 3.42
CA PRO A 200 20.08 -4.75 4.63
C PRO A 200 19.67 -3.46 5.38
N GLY A 201 19.24 -3.58 6.64
CA GLY A 201 18.83 -2.43 7.45
C GLY A 201 18.14 -2.83 8.76
N ALA A 202 18.17 -1.95 9.76
CA ALA A 202 17.45 -2.12 11.03
C ALA A 202 16.05 -1.52 10.95
N LEU A 203 15.07 -2.12 11.62
CA LEU A 203 13.82 -1.41 11.90
C LEU A 203 14.08 -0.34 12.96
N ILE A 204 13.57 0.87 12.67
CA ILE A 204 13.70 2.13 13.42
C ILE A 204 14.03 1.93 14.91
N GLY A 205 15.16 2.49 15.35
CA GLY A 205 15.44 2.71 16.77
C GLY A 205 15.82 1.48 17.59
N SER A 206 16.28 0.40 16.95
CA SER A 206 17.07 -0.60 17.67
C SER A 206 18.50 -0.07 17.83
N ASP A 207 18.97 0.07 19.06
CA ASP A 207 20.40 0.19 19.36
C ASP A 207 21.05 -1.14 18.91
N THR A 208 21.47 -1.22 17.65
CA THR A 208 21.81 -2.48 16.97
C THR A 208 23.24 -3.00 17.21
N ASP A 209 23.93 -2.52 18.23
CA ASP A 209 25.27 -3.03 18.55
C ASP A 209 25.25 -4.24 19.50
N GLU A 210 24.08 -4.69 19.97
CA GLU A 210 23.95 -5.92 20.76
C GLU A 210 23.63 -7.14 19.90
N GLU A 211 24.35 -8.25 20.14
CA GLU A 211 24.05 -9.54 19.52
C GLU A 211 22.58 -9.96 19.77
N PRO A 212 21.86 -10.44 18.73
CA PRO A 212 20.46 -10.79 18.85
C PRO A 212 20.28 -11.97 19.82
N ARG A 213 19.45 -11.78 20.85
CA ARG A 213 19.21 -12.79 21.90
C ARG A 213 18.01 -13.69 21.61
N SER A 214 17.18 -13.31 20.64
CA SER A 214 15.96 -14.02 20.28
C SER A 214 15.65 -13.93 18.79
N LEU A 215 14.79 -14.81 18.28
CA LEU A 215 14.27 -14.72 16.91
C LEU A 215 13.56 -13.39 16.65
N ALA A 216 12.84 -12.85 17.64
CA ALA A 216 12.17 -11.55 17.49
C ALA A 216 13.18 -10.40 17.35
N ASP A 217 14.35 -10.50 18.01
CA ASP A 217 15.43 -9.54 17.83
C ASP A 217 16.02 -9.64 16.42
N MET A 218 16.27 -10.84 15.92
CA MET A 218 16.74 -11.03 14.54
C MET A 218 15.76 -10.55 13.47
N LEU A 219 14.46 -10.78 13.68
CA LEU A 219 13.44 -10.33 12.73
C LEU A 219 13.39 -8.80 12.59
N MET A 220 13.78 -8.07 13.64
CA MET A 220 13.62 -6.61 13.68
C MET A 220 14.93 -5.82 13.64
N GLY A 221 16.03 -6.42 14.09
CA GLY A 221 17.35 -5.82 14.11
C GLY A 221 17.98 -5.75 12.73
N TYR A 222 19.14 -5.09 12.65
CA TYR A 222 19.96 -5.13 11.46
C TYR A 222 20.41 -6.57 11.18
N GLN A 223 20.12 -7.06 9.99
CA GLN A 223 20.74 -8.28 9.48
C GLN A 223 20.89 -8.12 7.95
N ASP A 224 22.07 -8.43 7.42
CA ASP A 224 22.38 -8.40 5.99
C ASP A 224 22.30 -9.79 5.34
N GLY A 225 21.80 -10.78 6.10
CA GLY A 225 21.71 -12.17 5.70
C GLY A 225 23.02 -12.96 5.85
N SER A 226 24.12 -12.34 6.29
CA SER A 226 25.41 -13.04 6.49
C SER A 226 25.42 -13.91 7.75
N ASP A 227 24.60 -13.57 8.75
CA ASP A 227 24.53 -14.27 10.04
C ASP A 227 23.57 -15.48 10.06
N VAL A 228 23.75 -16.36 9.06
CA VAL A 228 22.95 -17.59 8.93
C VAL A 228 23.15 -18.50 10.15
N GLY A 229 24.36 -18.53 10.72
CA GLY A 229 24.70 -19.35 11.87
C GLY A 229 23.89 -19.01 13.12
N THR A 230 23.83 -17.73 13.48
CA THR A 230 23.03 -17.27 14.63
C THR A 230 21.54 -17.47 14.38
N PHE A 231 21.05 -17.19 13.17
CA PHE A 231 19.65 -17.43 12.83
C PHE A 231 19.28 -18.91 13.00
N CYS A 232 20.06 -19.83 12.44
CA CYS A 232 19.83 -21.27 12.60
C CYS A 232 19.95 -21.72 14.05
N SER A 233 20.89 -21.17 14.83
CA SER A 233 21.05 -21.48 16.25
C SER A 233 19.83 -21.07 17.07
N LEU A 234 19.36 -19.83 16.91
CA LEU A 234 18.18 -19.30 17.59
C LEU A 234 16.91 -20.04 17.18
N LEU A 235 16.78 -20.41 15.91
CA LEU A 235 15.65 -21.20 15.42
C LEU A 235 15.71 -22.64 15.97
N GLY A 236 16.90 -23.24 15.99
CA GLY A 236 17.14 -24.56 16.57
C GLY A 236 16.81 -24.62 18.07
N ALA A 237 17.10 -23.55 18.81
CA ALA A 237 16.71 -23.43 20.22
C ALA A 237 15.17 -23.43 20.43
N GLN A 238 14.39 -23.14 19.38
CA GLN A 238 12.93 -23.18 19.40
C GLN A 238 12.33 -24.49 18.88
N ALA A 239 13.15 -25.51 18.59
CA ALA A 239 12.69 -26.79 18.01
C ALA A 239 11.54 -27.43 18.81
N ALA A 240 11.63 -27.44 20.15
CA ALA A 240 10.58 -28.01 21.01
C ALA A 240 9.25 -27.24 20.89
N ALA A 241 9.30 -25.90 20.78
CA ALA A 241 8.09 -25.09 20.58
C ALA A 241 7.48 -25.31 19.19
N ILE A 242 8.32 -25.52 18.17
CA ILE A 242 7.89 -25.87 16.81
C ILE A 242 7.19 -27.24 16.82
N GLU A 243 7.82 -28.26 17.40
CA GLU A 243 7.27 -29.61 17.51
C GLU A 243 5.95 -29.64 18.28
N ALA A 244 5.88 -28.93 19.42
CA ALA A 244 4.66 -28.80 20.20
C ALA A 244 3.52 -28.18 19.37
N LYS A 245 3.81 -27.10 18.61
CA LYS A 245 2.80 -26.45 17.77
C LYS A 245 2.36 -27.32 16.59
N ILE A 246 3.26 -28.09 15.98
CA ILE A 246 2.91 -29.05 14.93
C ILE A 246 1.97 -30.13 15.50
N THR A 247 2.31 -30.67 16.67
CA THR A 247 1.48 -31.68 17.36
C THR A 247 0.10 -31.13 17.66
N GLU A 248 0.03 -29.89 18.16
CA GLU A 248 -1.22 -29.19 18.45
C GLU A 248 -2.09 -28.95 17.20
N ILE A 249 -1.50 -28.56 16.07
CA ILE A 249 -2.24 -28.29 14.82
C ILE A 249 -2.74 -29.59 14.18
N LEU A 250 -2.04 -30.71 14.39
CA LEU A 250 -2.40 -32.02 13.86
C LEU A 250 -3.31 -32.83 14.81
N ASP A 251 -3.54 -32.36 16.03
CA ASP A 251 -4.46 -32.97 16.98
C ASP A 251 -5.92 -32.58 16.65
N GLU A 252 -6.69 -33.54 16.14
CA GLU A 252 -8.12 -33.37 15.82
C GLU A 252 -8.99 -32.99 17.05
N GLY A 253 -8.51 -33.26 18.27
CA GLY A 253 -9.19 -32.90 19.51
C GLY A 253 -8.85 -31.49 20.01
N HIS A 254 -7.85 -30.83 19.40
CA HIS A 254 -7.44 -29.49 19.80
C HIS A 254 -8.35 -28.41 19.17
N HIS A 255 -8.41 -27.24 19.81
CA HIS A 255 -9.29 -26.15 19.34
C HIS A 255 -8.75 -25.45 18.08
N SER A 256 -7.44 -25.49 17.84
CA SER A 256 -6.81 -24.95 16.64
C SER A 256 -6.94 -25.92 15.47
N THR A 257 -7.32 -25.43 14.28
CA THR A 257 -7.58 -26.28 13.11
C THR A 257 -6.77 -25.81 11.91
N LEU A 258 -6.11 -26.74 11.21
CA LEU A 258 -5.57 -26.46 9.87
C LEU A 258 -6.71 -26.43 8.85
N VAL A 259 -6.89 -25.29 8.19
CA VAL A 259 -8.01 -25.09 7.27
C VAL A 259 -7.73 -25.72 5.90
N ASP A 260 -8.53 -26.71 5.51
CA ASP A 260 -8.52 -27.29 4.17
C ASP A 260 -9.16 -26.33 3.16
N THR A 261 -8.32 -25.51 2.54
CA THR A 261 -8.71 -24.52 1.53
C THR A 261 -9.41 -25.10 0.30
N SER A 262 -9.25 -26.41 0.01
CA SER A 262 -9.91 -27.01 -1.15
C SER A 262 -11.44 -26.98 -1.04
N ARG A 263 -11.95 -27.09 0.19
CA ARG A 263 -13.38 -27.03 0.53
C ARG A 263 -13.95 -25.62 0.52
N LEU A 264 -13.09 -24.61 0.42
CA LEU A 264 -13.43 -23.19 0.43
C LEU A 264 -13.41 -22.58 -0.99
N THR A 265 -13.38 -23.43 -2.01
CA THR A 265 -13.45 -23.01 -3.41
C THR A 265 -14.83 -22.43 -3.72
N LEU A 266 -14.86 -21.23 -4.30
CA LEU A 266 -16.08 -20.59 -4.78
C LEU A 266 -16.65 -21.35 -6.00
N SER A 267 -17.97 -21.51 -6.04
CA SER A 267 -18.68 -22.15 -7.15
C SER A 267 -20.03 -21.50 -7.40
N GLY A 268 -20.56 -21.64 -8.63
CA GLY A 268 -21.88 -21.14 -9.01
C GLY A 268 -22.05 -19.65 -8.71
N GLN A 269 -23.17 -19.29 -8.09
CA GLN A 269 -23.53 -17.90 -7.80
C GLN A 269 -22.51 -17.17 -6.91
N LYS A 270 -21.80 -17.87 -6.01
CA LYS A 270 -20.76 -17.24 -5.17
C LYS A 270 -19.58 -16.76 -6.03
N LEU A 271 -19.13 -17.59 -6.98
CA LEU A 271 -18.06 -17.24 -7.92
C LEU A 271 -18.47 -16.08 -8.85
N ASP A 272 -19.69 -16.13 -9.38
CA ASP A 272 -20.23 -15.06 -10.23
C ASP A 272 -20.32 -13.72 -9.48
N THR A 273 -20.77 -13.76 -8.22
CA THR A 273 -20.85 -12.58 -7.36
C THR A 273 -19.46 -12.03 -7.05
N TRP A 274 -18.50 -12.91 -6.72
CA TRP A 274 -17.11 -12.49 -6.51
C TRP A 274 -16.54 -11.76 -7.73
N ARG A 275 -16.71 -12.34 -8.92
CA ARG A 275 -16.20 -11.75 -10.16
C ARG A 275 -16.84 -10.40 -10.44
N LYS A 276 -18.18 -10.30 -10.30
CA LYS A 276 -18.91 -9.03 -10.46
C LYS A 276 -18.44 -7.97 -9.48
N THR A 277 -18.22 -8.34 -8.22
CA THR A 277 -17.75 -7.41 -7.19
C THR A 277 -16.35 -6.91 -7.49
N VAL A 278 -15.41 -7.79 -7.85
CA VAL A 278 -14.02 -7.39 -8.18
C VAL A 278 -13.99 -6.40 -9.36
N ILE A 279 -14.78 -6.66 -10.40
CA ILE A 279 -14.76 -5.84 -11.62
C ILE A 279 -15.53 -4.52 -11.42
N ASN A 280 -16.69 -4.57 -10.76
CA ASN A 280 -17.62 -3.44 -10.70
C ASN A 280 -17.54 -2.64 -9.39
N ALA A 281 -16.60 -2.95 -8.50
CA ALA A 281 -16.44 -2.19 -7.27
C ALA A 281 -16.18 -0.69 -7.59
N PRO A 282 -16.84 0.23 -6.86
CA PRO A 282 -16.76 1.65 -7.15
C PRO A 282 -15.36 2.20 -6.86
N SER A 283 -14.88 3.12 -7.69
CA SER A 283 -13.62 3.81 -7.45
C SER A 283 -13.72 4.74 -6.24
N ALA A 284 -12.58 5.14 -5.68
CA ALA A 284 -12.54 6.17 -4.62
C ALA A 284 -13.28 7.47 -5.04
N THR A 285 -13.18 7.85 -6.33
CA THR A 285 -13.90 9.00 -6.91
C THR A 285 -15.41 8.80 -6.94
N GLN A 286 -15.89 7.60 -7.28
CA GLN A 286 -17.32 7.29 -7.25
C GLN A 286 -17.88 7.39 -5.82
N ILE A 287 -17.19 6.78 -4.84
CA ILE A 287 -17.59 6.82 -3.43
C ILE A 287 -17.59 8.27 -2.89
N LYS A 288 -16.59 9.07 -3.29
CA LYS A 288 -16.50 10.50 -2.95
C LYS A 288 -17.79 11.25 -3.33
N PHE A 289 -18.26 11.04 -4.56
CA PHE A 289 -19.46 11.67 -5.10
C PHE A 289 -20.75 11.11 -4.49
N GLU A 290 -20.85 9.79 -4.32
CA GLU A 290 -21.98 9.16 -3.61
C GLU A 290 -22.10 9.68 -2.16
N SER A 291 -20.97 10.04 -1.55
CA SER A 291 -20.89 10.65 -0.23
C SER A 291 -21.11 12.17 -0.22
N GLY A 292 -21.50 12.77 -1.35
CA GLY A 292 -21.83 14.19 -1.47
C GLY A 292 -20.63 15.15 -1.48
N ASN A 293 -19.41 14.66 -1.72
CA ASN A 293 -18.20 15.49 -1.67
C ASN A 293 -17.87 16.04 -3.06
N PHE A 294 -18.41 17.21 -3.35
CA PHE A 294 -18.21 17.95 -4.59
C PHE A 294 -17.45 19.26 -4.36
N LEU A 295 -16.64 19.67 -5.34
CA LEU A 295 -16.04 20.98 -5.40
C LEU A 295 -17.01 22.03 -5.95
N SER A 296 -17.81 21.65 -6.96
CA SER A 296 -18.82 22.52 -7.55
C SER A 296 -19.87 22.98 -6.52
N SER A 297 -20.50 24.12 -6.79
CA SER A 297 -21.56 24.70 -5.98
C SER A 297 -22.59 25.35 -6.89
N ALA A 298 -23.87 25.25 -6.52
CA ALA A 298 -24.94 25.99 -7.20
C ALA A 298 -24.90 27.50 -6.87
N GLU A 299 -24.21 27.88 -5.80
CA GLU A 299 -24.05 29.27 -5.38
C GLU A 299 -23.03 30.02 -6.25
N THR A 300 -23.28 31.31 -6.50
CA THR A 300 -22.40 32.18 -7.29
C THR A 300 -21.10 32.55 -6.58
N SER A 301 -21.01 32.29 -5.27
CA SER A 301 -19.81 32.52 -4.46
C SER A 301 -19.73 31.44 -3.38
N THR A 302 -18.52 31.15 -2.90
CA THR A 302 -18.28 30.17 -1.83
C THR A 302 -17.33 30.81 -0.82
N SER A 303 -17.64 30.72 0.49
CA SER A 303 -16.75 31.25 1.52
C SER A 303 -15.41 30.51 1.54
N ARG A 304 -14.37 31.16 2.06
CA ARG A 304 -13.03 30.56 2.19
C ARG A 304 -13.08 29.27 3.00
N GLU A 305 -13.81 29.28 4.11
CA GLU A 305 -13.96 28.15 5.01
C GLU A 305 -14.65 26.98 4.31
N LEU A 306 -15.73 27.25 3.56
CA LEU A 306 -16.45 26.21 2.84
C LEU A 306 -15.61 25.63 1.69
N LEU A 307 -14.85 26.46 0.97
CA LEU A 307 -13.93 26.01 -0.08
C LEU A 307 -12.85 25.09 0.48
N VAL A 308 -12.22 25.46 1.61
CA VAL A 308 -11.24 24.61 2.30
C VAL A 308 -11.87 23.29 2.72
N GLN A 309 -13.08 23.32 3.30
CA GLN A 309 -13.78 22.11 3.72
C GLN A 309 -14.10 21.17 2.56
N LYS A 310 -14.58 21.71 1.42
CA LYS A 310 -14.87 20.95 0.19
C LYS A 310 -13.60 20.35 -0.42
N LEU A 311 -12.55 21.15 -0.57
CA LEU A 311 -11.26 20.68 -1.10
C LEU A 311 -10.66 19.59 -0.20
N ALA A 312 -10.59 19.82 1.11
CA ALA A 312 -10.06 18.84 2.05
C ALA A 312 -10.87 17.54 2.04
N ALA A 313 -12.20 17.63 1.93
CA ALA A 313 -13.06 16.46 1.80
C ALA A 313 -12.75 15.68 0.53
N ALA A 314 -12.77 16.33 -0.64
CA ALA A 314 -12.49 15.68 -1.90
C ALA A 314 -11.09 15.03 -1.94
N MET A 315 -10.06 15.79 -1.52
CA MET A 315 -8.67 15.30 -1.45
C MET A 315 -8.51 14.11 -0.51
N SER A 316 -9.31 14.03 0.55
CA SER A 316 -9.26 12.91 1.50
C SER A 316 -9.71 11.57 0.88
N TYR A 317 -10.55 11.61 -0.16
CA TYR A 317 -10.90 10.43 -0.97
C TYR A 317 -9.89 10.22 -2.11
N ASP A 318 -9.59 11.27 -2.87
CA ASP A 318 -8.80 11.18 -4.10
C ASP A 318 -7.36 10.69 -3.86
N LYS A 319 -6.79 10.93 -2.67
CA LYS A 319 -5.46 10.39 -2.26
C LYS A 319 -5.43 8.87 -2.10
N HIS A 320 -6.58 8.20 -2.17
CA HIS A 320 -6.72 6.74 -2.14
C HIS A 320 -7.06 6.15 -3.51
N GLY A 321 -7.15 6.98 -4.56
CA GLY A 321 -7.21 6.51 -5.94
C GLY A 321 -5.91 5.80 -6.37
N LEU A 322 -5.93 5.25 -7.57
CA LEU A 322 -4.79 4.50 -8.11
C LEU A 322 -3.63 5.43 -8.46
N LEU A 323 -2.43 4.96 -8.16
CA LEU A 323 -1.20 5.45 -8.76
C LEU A 323 -0.64 4.36 -9.67
N ASP A 324 0.11 4.78 -10.69
CA ASP A 324 0.79 3.83 -11.58
C ASP A 324 2.28 4.14 -11.61
N LEU A 325 2.98 3.86 -10.52
CA LEU A 325 4.42 4.11 -10.40
C LEU A 325 5.21 2.92 -10.95
N ILE A 326 6.42 3.20 -11.46
CA ILE A 326 7.36 2.14 -11.86
C ILE A 326 7.91 1.45 -10.61
N ILE A 327 8.09 0.15 -10.72
CA ILE A 327 8.80 -0.69 -9.76
C ILE A 327 10.08 -1.17 -10.42
N TYR A 328 11.21 -1.01 -9.74
CA TYR A 328 12.53 -1.12 -10.33
C TYR A 328 13.27 -2.37 -9.85
N ALA A 329 14.10 -2.95 -10.71
CA ALA A 329 14.82 -4.19 -10.39
C ALA A 329 15.90 -4.03 -9.33
N ASP A 330 16.52 -2.86 -9.25
CA ASP A 330 17.45 -2.48 -8.18
C ASP A 330 16.73 -2.08 -6.88
N GLY A 331 15.40 -1.98 -6.93
CA GLY A 331 14.52 -1.70 -5.80
C GLY A 331 14.63 -0.28 -5.23
N HIS A 332 15.11 0.69 -6.01
CA HIS A 332 15.22 2.07 -5.53
C HIS A 332 13.85 2.75 -5.31
N GLU A 333 12.74 2.09 -5.65
CA GLU A 333 11.41 2.53 -5.19
C GLU A 333 11.28 2.63 -3.67
N GLU A 334 12.07 1.88 -2.92
CA GLU A 334 12.02 1.90 -1.45
C GLU A 334 12.28 3.31 -0.90
N ILE A 335 13.17 4.07 -1.55
CA ILE A 335 13.50 5.47 -1.22
C ILE A 335 12.23 6.32 -1.15
N ARG A 336 11.24 6.11 -2.04
CA ARG A 336 10.03 6.97 -2.10
C ARG A 336 8.96 6.61 -1.07
N LYS A 337 9.04 5.44 -0.42
CA LYS A 337 7.98 4.93 0.45
C LYS A 337 7.65 5.87 1.62
N PRO A 338 8.62 6.46 2.35
CA PRO A 338 8.32 7.43 3.41
C PRO A 338 7.47 8.62 2.93
N ALA A 339 7.84 9.26 1.81
CA ALA A 339 7.10 10.37 1.22
C ALA A 339 5.71 9.94 0.72
N ARG A 340 5.60 8.77 0.08
CA ARG A 340 4.30 8.27 -0.38
C ARG A 340 3.36 8.07 0.81
N LYS A 341 3.89 7.48 1.88
CA LYS A 341 3.15 7.23 3.12
C LYS A 341 2.69 8.52 3.78
N SER A 342 3.54 9.57 3.81
CA SER A 342 3.17 10.85 4.43
C SER A 342 1.93 11.47 3.79
N VAL A 343 1.81 11.40 2.46
CA VAL A 343 0.63 11.84 1.71
C VAL A 343 -0.55 10.89 1.93
N TRP A 344 -0.34 9.59 1.75
CA TRP A 344 -1.40 8.58 1.84
C TRP A 344 -2.06 8.54 3.22
N THR A 345 -1.30 8.71 4.31
CA THR A 345 -1.84 8.72 5.68
C THR A 345 -2.31 10.09 6.17
N MET A 346 -2.14 11.15 5.36
CA MET A 346 -2.48 12.52 5.76
C MET A 346 -3.98 12.62 6.12
N PRO A 347 -4.34 13.02 7.35
CA PRO A 347 -5.75 13.13 7.73
C PRO A 347 -6.39 14.36 7.09
N ARG A 348 -7.72 14.33 6.92
CA ARG A 348 -8.51 15.43 6.34
C ARG A 348 -8.21 16.77 7.02
N ASP A 349 -8.13 16.79 8.33
CA ASP A 349 -7.85 18.02 9.10
C ASP A 349 -6.46 18.58 8.79
N LYS A 350 -5.48 17.73 8.50
CA LYS A 350 -4.14 18.17 8.10
C LYS A 350 -4.16 18.77 6.69
N ILE A 351 -4.92 18.18 5.77
CA ILE A 351 -5.15 18.76 4.43
C ILE A 351 -5.81 20.13 4.58
N ALA A 352 -6.85 20.24 5.42
CA ALA A 352 -7.54 21.50 5.69
C ALA A 352 -6.63 22.58 6.31
N GLN A 353 -5.59 22.21 7.07
CA GLN A 353 -4.59 23.15 7.59
C GLN A 353 -3.62 23.67 6.52
N VAL A 354 -3.34 22.88 5.49
CA VAL A 354 -2.44 23.26 4.39
C VAL A 354 -3.12 24.23 3.42
N LEU A 355 -4.39 23.98 3.08
CA LEU A 355 -5.12 24.70 2.04
C LEU A 355 -5.22 26.23 2.20
N PRO A 356 -5.34 26.83 3.41
CA PRO A 356 -5.39 28.28 3.58
C PRO A 356 -4.21 29.03 2.95
N ALA A 357 -3.00 28.45 3.00
CA ALA A 357 -1.80 29.04 2.39
C ALA A 357 -1.87 29.07 0.84
N TRP A 358 -2.72 28.23 0.25
CA TRP A 358 -2.88 28.07 -1.19
C TRP A 358 -4.13 28.73 -1.75
N LEU A 359 -5.02 29.25 -0.91
CA LEU A 359 -6.20 29.98 -1.36
C LEU A 359 -5.88 31.13 -2.33
N PRO A 360 -4.81 31.94 -2.17
CA PRO A 360 -4.46 32.98 -3.13
C PRO A 360 -4.19 32.45 -4.56
N ALA A 361 -3.87 31.17 -4.72
CA ALA A 361 -3.70 30.55 -6.03
C ALA A 361 -5.03 30.16 -6.69
N VAL A 362 -6.12 30.10 -5.95
CA VAL A 362 -7.43 29.58 -6.40
C VAL A 362 -8.50 30.68 -6.40
N GLU A 363 -8.43 31.62 -5.46
CA GLU A 363 -9.40 32.71 -5.32
C GLU A 363 -9.41 33.65 -6.53
N GLY A 364 -10.61 33.89 -7.06
CA GLY A 364 -10.80 34.70 -8.27
C GLY A 364 -10.25 34.07 -9.55
N TYR A 365 -9.66 32.87 -9.48
CA TYR A 365 -9.18 32.14 -10.64
C TYR A 365 -10.35 31.57 -11.43
N LYS A 366 -10.35 31.80 -12.75
CA LYS A 366 -11.39 31.28 -13.65
C LYS A 366 -10.92 29.96 -14.24
N PHE A 367 -11.37 28.87 -13.62
CA PHE A 367 -11.09 27.52 -14.12
C PHE A 367 -11.75 27.27 -15.48
N SER A 368 -11.02 26.57 -16.33
CA SER A 368 -11.39 26.17 -17.67
C SER A 368 -10.86 24.76 -17.95
N THR A 369 -11.29 24.16 -19.07
CA THR A 369 -10.76 22.86 -19.49
C THR A 369 -9.27 22.93 -19.88
N ALA A 370 -8.73 24.11 -20.18
CA ALA A 370 -7.30 24.28 -20.44
C ALA A 370 -6.44 24.11 -19.18
N ASP A 371 -7.04 24.24 -17.98
CA ASP A 371 -6.36 24.00 -16.71
C ASP A 371 -6.23 22.51 -16.39
N VAL A 372 -6.91 21.64 -17.14
CA VAL A 372 -6.53 20.22 -17.24
C VAL A 372 -5.28 20.18 -18.12
N GLU A 373 -4.15 20.50 -17.49
CA GLU A 373 -2.86 20.66 -18.14
C GLU A 373 -2.46 19.40 -18.91
N LYS A 374 -1.63 19.57 -19.95
CA LYS A 374 -1.13 18.42 -20.69
C LYS A 374 -0.09 17.66 -19.84
N PRO A 375 -0.11 16.31 -19.81
CA PRO A 375 0.86 15.52 -19.05
C PRO A 375 2.33 15.91 -19.31
N GLU A 376 2.69 16.20 -20.56
CA GLU A 376 4.07 16.57 -20.93
C GLU A 376 4.50 17.90 -20.31
N VAL A 377 3.58 18.86 -20.20
CA VAL A 377 3.85 20.18 -19.58
C VAL A 377 4.09 20.00 -18.08
N LEU A 378 3.28 19.19 -17.43
CA LEU A 378 3.44 18.87 -16.01
C LEU A 378 4.72 18.09 -15.75
N ARG A 379 5.04 17.09 -16.58
CA ARG A 379 6.31 16.33 -16.50
C ARG A 379 7.53 17.25 -16.61
N GLN A 380 7.52 18.23 -17.51
CA GLN A 380 8.61 19.21 -17.61
C GLN A 380 8.74 20.07 -16.35
N LYS A 381 7.62 20.46 -15.72
CA LYS A 381 7.63 21.19 -14.44
C LYS A 381 8.21 20.33 -13.32
N VAL A 382 7.82 19.05 -13.25
CA VAL A 382 8.38 18.08 -12.31
C VAL A 382 9.89 17.94 -12.50
N GLN A 383 10.38 17.78 -13.73
CA GLN A 383 11.82 17.64 -14.01
C GLN A 383 12.62 18.86 -13.57
N LYS A 384 12.09 20.07 -13.80
CA LYS A 384 12.71 21.32 -13.33
C LYS A 384 12.74 21.39 -11.81
N LEU A 385 11.65 21.00 -11.14
CA LEU A 385 11.58 20.95 -9.69
C LEU A 385 12.56 19.94 -9.09
N ALA A 386 12.61 18.72 -9.64
CA ALA A 386 13.52 17.68 -9.18
C ALA A 386 14.99 18.13 -9.26
N ARG A 387 15.39 18.78 -10.37
CA ARG A 387 16.72 19.40 -10.47
C ARG A 387 16.96 20.47 -9.41
N LEU A 388 16.00 21.37 -9.22
CA LEU A 388 16.12 22.44 -8.22
C LEU A 388 16.28 21.89 -6.80
N ILE A 389 15.58 20.80 -6.45
CA ILE A 389 15.76 20.11 -5.17
C ILE A 389 17.19 19.61 -5.03
N ARG A 390 17.73 18.91 -6.04
CA ARG A 390 19.13 18.44 -6.02
C ARG A 390 20.14 19.57 -5.86
N GLU A 391 19.91 20.70 -6.55
CA GLU A 391 20.75 21.89 -6.47
C GLU A 391 20.72 22.54 -5.07
N ASN A 392 19.58 22.51 -4.37
CA ASN A 392 19.45 23.03 -3.01
C ASN A 392 20.13 22.15 -1.96
N PHE A 393 20.31 20.85 -2.24
CA PHE A 393 20.86 19.86 -1.30
C PHE A 393 21.99 19.03 -1.92
N PRO A 394 23.13 19.66 -2.26
CA PRO A 394 24.23 18.99 -2.97
C PRO A 394 24.94 17.89 -2.16
N SER A 395 24.76 17.86 -0.84
CA SER A 395 25.35 16.85 0.04
C SER A 395 24.55 15.54 0.13
N ILE A 396 23.27 15.55 -0.31
CA ILE A 396 22.40 14.38 -0.20
C ILE A 396 22.67 13.43 -1.38
N ASP A 397 22.96 12.17 -1.08
CA ASP A 397 22.95 11.10 -2.08
C ASP A 397 21.52 10.63 -2.35
N PHE A 398 20.92 11.18 -3.41
CA PHE A 398 19.54 10.83 -3.82
C PHE A 398 19.39 9.41 -4.37
N ALA A 399 20.47 8.66 -4.57
CA ALA A 399 20.42 7.29 -5.08
C ALA A 399 20.33 6.25 -3.97
N LYS A 400 20.36 6.65 -2.69
CA LYS A 400 20.36 5.74 -1.54
C LYS A 400 19.37 6.20 -0.48
N GLU A 401 18.87 5.23 0.29
CA GLU A 401 18.11 5.52 1.51
C GLU A 401 19.04 6.13 2.57
N SER A 402 18.64 7.29 3.11
CA SER A 402 19.33 7.89 4.24
C SER A 402 18.69 7.45 5.55
N THR A 403 19.53 7.24 6.57
CA THR A 403 19.12 7.03 7.96
C THR A 403 18.95 8.35 8.71
N ASP A 404 19.50 9.45 8.19
CA ASP A 404 19.21 10.79 8.70
C ASP A 404 17.79 11.20 8.31
N ARG A 405 17.02 11.67 9.29
CA ARG A 405 15.59 11.92 9.12
C ARG A 405 15.30 13.06 8.14
N GLU A 406 16.10 14.12 8.14
CA GLU A 406 15.88 15.26 7.25
C GLU A 406 16.35 14.95 5.84
N GLU A 407 17.50 14.30 5.69
CA GLU A 407 17.94 13.81 4.38
C GLU A 407 16.97 12.78 3.79
N GLN A 408 16.46 11.85 4.60
CA GLN A 408 15.45 10.88 4.19
C GLN A 408 14.18 11.58 3.70
N LYS A 409 13.71 12.60 4.43
CA LYS A 409 12.53 13.38 4.01
C LYS A 409 12.73 13.99 2.62
N ILE A 410 13.90 14.58 2.35
CA ILE A 410 14.19 15.25 1.08
C ILE A 410 14.43 14.25 -0.05
N SER A 411 15.26 13.24 0.17
CA SER A 411 15.55 12.20 -0.83
C SER A 411 14.29 11.40 -1.20
N SER A 412 13.48 11.04 -0.20
CA SER A 412 12.20 10.34 -0.41
C SER A 412 11.20 11.17 -1.20
N ALA A 413 11.05 12.45 -0.86
CA ALA A 413 10.15 13.36 -1.57
C ALA A 413 10.63 13.58 -3.02
N HIS A 414 11.95 13.76 -3.21
CA HIS A 414 12.53 13.88 -4.54
C HIS A 414 12.23 12.64 -5.40
N GLN A 415 12.50 11.43 -4.89
CA GLN A 415 12.25 10.19 -5.64
C GLN A 415 10.76 10.05 -6.00
N LEU A 416 9.87 10.31 -5.05
CA LEU A 416 8.42 10.28 -5.30
C LEU A 416 8.01 11.31 -6.38
N ILE A 417 8.54 12.53 -6.32
CA ILE A 417 8.26 13.57 -7.32
C ILE A 417 8.70 13.11 -8.71
N VAL A 418 9.91 12.56 -8.85
CA VAL A 418 10.42 12.04 -10.13
C VAL A 418 9.51 10.94 -10.67
N ASP A 419 9.16 9.95 -9.85
CA ASP A 419 8.31 8.82 -10.25
C ASP A 419 6.89 9.28 -10.64
N LEU A 420 6.31 10.23 -9.89
CA LEU A 420 5.01 10.81 -10.24
C LEU A 420 5.05 11.61 -11.55
N GLY A 421 6.16 12.30 -11.84
CA GLY A 421 6.35 13.02 -13.10
C GLY A 421 6.49 12.11 -14.31
N GLU A 422 6.95 10.88 -14.12
CA GLU A 422 6.91 9.83 -15.13
C GLU A 422 5.47 9.29 -15.27
N SER A 423 4.88 8.88 -14.15
CA SER A 423 3.55 8.27 -14.06
C SER A 423 2.44 9.14 -14.64
N ILE A 424 2.54 10.47 -14.52
CA ILE A 424 1.54 11.40 -15.05
C ILE A 424 1.36 11.27 -16.57
N THR A 425 2.40 10.83 -17.29
CA THR A 425 2.36 10.60 -18.75
C THR A 425 1.82 9.23 -19.15
N ARG A 426 1.53 8.35 -18.18
CA ARG A 426 0.98 7.00 -18.38
C ARG A 426 -0.39 6.81 -17.74
N CYS A 427 -1.02 7.88 -17.25
CA CYS A 427 -2.38 7.79 -16.69
C CYS A 427 -3.40 7.42 -17.78
N GLU A 428 -3.91 6.18 -17.75
CA GLU A 428 -4.97 5.73 -18.67
C GLU A 428 -6.36 6.23 -18.27
N LYS A 429 -6.57 6.51 -16.98
CA LYS A 429 -7.85 6.96 -16.41
C LYS A 429 -7.71 8.37 -15.82
N VAL A 430 -8.78 9.15 -15.91
CA VAL A 430 -8.83 10.52 -15.37
C VAL A 430 -8.67 10.54 -13.84
N GLU A 431 -9.15 9.51 -13.15
CA GLU A 431 -9.01 9.36 -11.70
C GLU A 431 -7.54 9.18 -11.30
N THR A 432 -6.77 8.38 -12.05
CA THR A 432 -5.33 8.23 -11.83
C THR A 432 -4.60 9.56 -12.04
N TYR A 433 -5.03 10.35 -13.03
CA TYR A 433 -4.49 11.69 -13.28
C TYR A 433 -4.80 12.67 -12.12
N ILE A 434 -6.03 12.63 -11.59
CA ILE A 434 -6.44 13.41 -10.40
C ILE A 434 -5.57 13.04 -9.20
N THR A 435 -5.45 11.74 -8.89
CA THR A 435 -4.62 11.26 -7.77
C THR A 435 -3.16 11.64 -7.94
N THR A 436 -2.59 11.52 -9.14
CA THR A 436 -1.20 11.90 -9.42
C THR A 436 -0.94 13.39 -9.19
N ASN A 437 -1.82 14.26 -9.68
CA ASN A 437 -1.73 15.71 -9.45
C ASN A 437 -1.87 16.07 -7.96
N LEU A 438 -2.78 15.40 -7.24
CA LEU A 438 -2.94 15.58 -5.81
C LEU A 438 -1.68 15.19 -5.03
N PHE A 439 -1.09 14.03 -5.36
CA PHE A 439 0.15 13.58 -4.74
C PHE A 439 1.28 14.56 -4.99
N LEU A 440 1.44 15.03 -6.24
CA LEU A 440 2.43 16.06 -6.59
C LEU A 440 2.21 17.33 -5.79
N PHE A 441 0.98 17.87 -5.72
CA PHE A 441 0.68 19.04 -4.91
C PHE A 441 1.09 18.85 -3.42
N LEU A 442 0.62 17.78 -2.78
CA LEU A 442 0.83 17.56 -1.35
C LEU A 442 2.28 17.25 -0.99
N ILE A 443 3.03 16.56 -1.84
CA ILE A 443 4.45 16.30 -1.56
C ILE A 443 5.32 17.53 -1.82
N ILE A 444 4.98 18.33 -2.84
CA ILE A 444 5.69 19.57 -3.13
C ILE A 444 5.47 20.58 -2.00
N ASP A 445 4.25 20.70 -1.48
CA ASP A 445 3.96 21.53 -0.29
C ASP A 445 4.85 21.16 0.90
N GLN A 446 5.01 19.86 1.18
CA GLN A 446 5.81 19.38 2.32
C GLN A 446 7.31 19.72 2.23
N ILE A 447 7.86 19.88 1.03
CA ILE A 447 9.28 20.20 0.83
C ILE A 447 9.57 21.69 0.77
N ILE A 448 8.59 22.55 0.44
CA ILE A 448 8.79 24.00 0.30
C ILE A 448 9.50 24.61 1.53
N PRO A 449 9.12 24.28 2.78
CA PRO A 449 9.79 24.84 3.96
C PRO A 449 11.28 24.50 4.08
N SER A 450 11.74 23.43 3.44
CA SER A 450 13.14 23.00 3.48
C SER A 450 14.02 23.70 2.44
N LEU A 451 13.43 24.30 1.40
CA LEU A 451 14.19 24.96 0.32
C LEU A 451 14.72 26.33 0.74
N ASP A 452 15.73 26.83 0.03
CA ASP A 452 16.19 28.21 0.18
C ASP A 452 15.14 29.23 -0.30
N TRP A 453 15.28 30.50 0.11
CA TRP A 453 14.28 31.53 -0.17
C TRP A 453 14.03 31.78 -1.67
N ALA A 454 15.09 31.76 -2.49
CA ALA A 454 14.99 32.01 -3.92
C ALA A 454 14.25 30.87 -4.65
N SER A 455 14.53 29.63 -4.23
CA SER A 455 13.94 28.40 -4.74
C SER A 455 12.47 28.28 -4.35
N ARG A 456 12.11 28.65 -3.10
CA ARG A 456 10.72 28.65 -2.60
C ARG A 456 9.76 29.36 -3.56
N HIS A 457 10.08 30.57 -4.01
CA HIS A 457 9.19 31.32 -4.90
C HIS A 457 8.92 30.59 -6.23
N ARG A 458 9.93 29.95 -6.81
CA ARG A 458 9.80 29.17 -8.05
C ARG A 458 8.98 27.90 -7.83
N VAL A 459 9.20 27.23 -6.70
CA VAL A 459 8.47 26.01 -6.34
C VAL A 459 7.01 26.31 -6.01
N ILE A 460 6.70 27.40 -5.31
CA ILE A 460 5.32 27.81 -5.01
C ILE A 460 4.51 27.97 -6.29
N ALA A 461 5.05 28.66 -7.30
CA ALA A 461 4.37 28.84 -8.58
C ALA A 461 4.11 27.49 -9.30
N THR A 462 5.04 26.54 -9.18
CA THR A 462 4.90 25.20 -9.75
C THR A 462 3.86 24.36 -8.99
N CYS A 463 3.89 24.39 -7.66
CA CYS A 463 2.94 23.71 -6.80
C CYS A 463 1.49 24.19 -7.03
N ALA A 464 1.30 25.50 -7.21
CA ALA A 464 0.01 26.08 -7.55
C ALA A 464 -0.57 25.54 -8.87
N VAL A 465 0.28 25.20 -9.85
CA VAL A 465 -0.18 24.57 -11.11
C VAL A 465 -0.75 23.19 -10.84
N PHE A 466 -0.09 22.36 -10.02
CA PHE A 466 -0.62 21.03 -9.67
C PHE A 466 -1.93 21.10 -8.89
N LEU A 467 -2.07 22.06 -7.97
CA LEU A 467 -3.34 22.31 -7.28
C LEU A 467 -4.45 22.67 -8.26
N ARG A 468 -4.17 23.57 -9.21
CA ARG A 468 -5.15 23.98 -10.22
C ARG A 468 -5.51 22.85 -11.17
N ALA A 469 -4.53 22.07 -11.61
CA ALA A 469 -4.74 20.91 -12.47
C ALA A 469 -5.59 19.84 -11.76
N TYR A 470 -5.35 19.60 -10.47
CA TYR A 470 -6.19 18.75 -9.65
C TYR A 470 -7.64 19.27 -9.60
N ILE A 471 -7.85 20.53 -9.22
CA ILE A 471 -9.20 21.13 -9.11
C ILE A 471 -9.93 21.10 -10.45
N ALA A 472 -9.26 21.52 -11.54
CA ALA A 472 -9.84 21.53 -12.88
C ALA A 472 -10.26 20.13 -13.32
N SER A 473 -9.43 19.12 -13.06
CA SER A 473 -9.73 17.73 -13.41
C SER A 473 -10.94 17.22 -12.63
N VAL A 474 -11.03 17.51 -11.33
CA VAL A 474 -12.20 17.14 -10.52
C VAL A 474 -13.47 17.81 -11.03
N LEU A 475 -13.43 19.12 -11.34
CA LEU A 475 -14.58 19.85 -11.88
C LEU A 475 -15.05 19.31 -13.25
N VAL A 476 -14.12 18.90 -14.11
CA VAL A 476 -14.45 18.25 -15.39
C VAL A 476 -15.16 16.92 -15.17
N VAL A 477 -14.68 16.11 -14.22
CA VAL A 477 -15.34 14.84 -13.87
C VAL A 477 -16.72 15.09 -13.26
N GLU A 478 -16.87 16.02 -12.32
CA GLU A 478 -18.18 16.38 -11.74
C GLU A 478 -19.20 16.73 -12.82
N LYS A 479 -18.81 17.57 -13.79
CA LYS A 479 -19.65 17.91 -14.94
C LYS A 479 -20.03 16.67 -15.77
N GLY A 480 -19.09 15.73 -15.96
CA GLY A 480 -19.35 14.47 -16.67
C GLY A 480 -20.36 13.57 -15.95
N TYR A 481 -20.45 13.68 -14.62
CA TYR A 481 -21.44 13.00 -13.78
C TYR A 481 -22.78 13.76 -13.69
N GLY A 482 -22.92 14.90 -14.37
CA GLY A 482 -24.14 15.71 -14.36
C GLY A 482 -24.37 16.50 -13.08
N ILE A 483 -23.30 16.77 -12.31
CA ILE A 483 -23.32 17.54 -11.06
C ILE A 483 -23.19 19.03 -11.32
#